data_AF-A0A8J8KL76-F1
#
_entry.id   AF-A0A8J8KL76-F1
#
_cell.length_a   1.000
_cell.length_b   1.000
_cell.length_c   1.000
_cell.angle_alpha   90.00
_cell.angle_beta   90.00
_cell.angle_gamma   90.00
#
_symmetry.space_group_name_H-M   'P 1'
#
loop_
_entity.id
_entity.type
_entity.pdbx_description
1 polymer ?
#
loop_
_entity_poly.entity_id
_entity_poly.type
_entity_poly.pdbx_seq_one_letter_code
_entity_poly.pdbx_strand_id
1 'polypeptide(L)'
;MNSRTRAVSWALAGAILFSLASGFSIAWFDTHHPDGTIVFVLVIGSMSVALLGALAGIVVNAVMIASLRSRRPARFTVLSGAFRIPPMADLRLNGVMGILLVGPLAGTMWRTPDTRGIAIAFVALMTIPIGLLLALGPGPVFELRPTGVYWNARIFRRHIPWEALAPGGPNRPRPSDYRLPLIVSRPELVSQHGMRLGSGTADRPNLSLAVDVQPVFLADAIHWYADHPEDRAAIGTQAEHDRLRAALGAGNP
;
A
#
# COMPACT_ATOMS: atom_id res chain seq x y z
N MET A 1 25.85 6.07 -2.91
CA MET A 1 24.47 6.49 -2.52
C MET A 1 23.58 6.38 -3.75
N ASN A 2 22.50 5.61 -3.68
CA ASN A 2 21.73 5.23 -4.88
C ASN A 2 20.94 6.43 -5.45
N SER A 3 20.74 6.50 -6.76
CA SER A 3 19.98 7.60 -7.41
C SER A 3 18.56 7.77 -6.83
N ARG A 4 17.99 6.69 -6.29
CA ARG A 4 16.71 6.67 -5.58
C ARG A 4 16.71 7.44 -4.25
N THR A 5 17.75 7.28 -3.44
CA THR A 5 17.86 8.04 -2.18
C THR A 5 17.97 9.53 -2.48
N ARG A 6 18.66 9.90 -3.56
CA ARG A 6 18.71 11.30 -4.02
C ARG A 6 17.34 11.84 -4.43
N ALA A 7 16.57 11.10 -5.24
CA ALA A 7 15.24 11.56 -5.69
C ALA A 7 14.26 11.77 -4.52
N VAL A 8 14.25 10.85 -3.55
CA VAL A 8 13.42 10.99 -2.34
C VAL A 8 13.90 12.15 -1.46
N SER A 9 15.21 12.31 -1.29
CA SER A 9 15.78 13.45 -0.55
C SER A 9 15.46 14.79 -1.23
N TRP A 10 15.50 14.88 -2.56
CA TRP A 10 15.13 16.09 -3.28
C TRP A 10 13.63 16.40 -3.19
N ALA A 11 12.77 15.39 -3.25
CA ALA A 11 11.33 15.58 -3.07
C ALA A 11 10.99 16.07 -1.65
N LEU A 12 11.62 15.48 -0.62
CA LEU A 12 11.48 15.90 0.77
C LEU A 12 12.04 17.32 0.99
N ALA A 13 13.22 17.62 0.46
CA ALA A 13 13.82 18.94 0.56
C ALA A 13 12.94 20.00 -0.14
N GLY A 14 12.38 19.68 -1.30
CA GLY A 14 11.44 20.54 -2.02
C GLY A 14 10.17 20.81 -1.20
N ALA A 15 9.58 19.78 -0.61
CA ALA A 15 8.41 19.93 0.25
C ALA A 15 8.70 20.79 1.49
N ILE A 16 9.84 20.59 2.15
CA ILE A 16 10.26 21.37 3.33
C ILE A 16 10.50 22.84 2.97
N LEU A 17 11.31 23.10 1.94
CA LEU A 17 11.60 24.46 1.48
C LEU A 17 10.32 25.21 1.08
N PHE A 18 9.38 24.50 0.46
CA PHE A 18 8.10 25.06 0.05
C PHE A 18 7.20 25.40 1.24
N SER A 19 7.12 24.53 2.26
CA SER A 19 6.41 24.84 3.50
C SER A 19 7.00 26.06 4.21
N LEU A 20 8.33 26.19 4.24
CA LEU A 20 9.01 27.34 4.82
C LEU A 20 8.75 28.63 4.03
N ALA A 21 8.85 28.58 2.69
CA ALA A 21 8.57 29.72 1.83
C ALA A 21 7.11 30.18 1.94
N SER A 22 6.17 29.25 2.02
CA SER A 22 4.75 29.56 2.23
C SER A 22 4.51 30.20 3.59
N GLY A 23 5.09 29.66 4.67
CA GLY A 23 4.99 30.24 6.01
C GLY A 23 5.56 31.67 6.08
N PHE A 24 6.70 31.90 5.43
CA PHE A 24 7.37 33.20 5.36
C PHE A 24 6.55 34.24 4.57
N SER A 25 6.08 33.90 3.37
CA SER A 25 5.29 34.81 2.54
C SER A 25 4.02 35.29 3.24
N ILE A 26 3.33 34.38 3.96
CA ILE A 26 2.13 34.75 4.70
C ILE A 26 2.48 35.60 5.94
N ALA A 27 3.62 35.37 6.61
CA ALA A 27 4.04 36.17 7.78
C ALA A 27 4.48 37.59 7.39
N TRP A 28 5.26 37.72 6.32
CA TRP A 28 5.74 39.00 5.81
C TRP A 28 4.57 39.89 5.37
N PHE A 29 3.56 39.32 4.69
CA PHE A 29 2.41 40.08 4.18
C PHE A 29 1.50 40.63 5.28
N ASP A 30 1.23 39.82 6.32
CA ASP A 30 0.42 40.21 7.48
C ASP A 30 0.99 41.45 8.19
N THR A 31 2.31 41.62 8.13
CA THR A 31 3.00 42.75 8.74
C THR A 31 2.86 44.05 7.93
N HIS A 32 2.58 43.97 6.62
CA HIS A 32 2.66 45.12 5.71
C HIS A 32 1.31 45.56 5.09
N HIS A 33 0.23 44.77 5.22
CA HIS A 33 -1.06 45.06 4.57
C HIS A 33 -2.29 44.70 5.44
N PRO A 34 -2.74 45.59 6.35
CA PRO A 34 -3.80 45.30 7.34
C PRO A 34 -5.24 45.32 6.79
N ASP A 35 -5.46 45.74 5.55
CA ASP A 35 -6.76 46.14 4.97
C ASP A 35 -7.73 44.96 4.67
N GLY A 36 -7.38 43.72 5.06
CA GLY A 36 -8.25 42.54 5.05
C GLY A 36 -8.58 41.92 3.69
N THR A 37 -8.70 42.70 2.61
CA THR A 37 -9.01 42.20 1.25
C THR A 37 -7.90 41.34 0.65
N ILE A 38 -6.64 41.63 1.00
CA ILE A 38 -5.46 40.86 0.59
C ILE A 38 -5.38 39.50 1.31
N VAL A 39 -5.92 39.40 2.53
CA VAL A 39 -5.92 38.16 3.31
C VAL A 39 -6.72 37.06 2.59
N PHE A 40 -7.82 37.41 1.93
CA PHE A 40 -8.62 36.46 1.14
C PHE A 40 -7.83 35.88 -0.05
N VAL A 41 -7.11 36.73 -0.79
CA VAL A 41 -6.26 36.31 -1.92
C VAL A 41 -5.10 35.42 -1.44
N LEU A 42 -4.49 35.74 -0.29
CA LEU A 42 -3.42 34.93 0.30
C LEU A 42 -3.92 33.59 0.84
N VAL A 43 -5.09 33.55 1.46
CA VAL A 43 -5.72 32.31 1.93
C VAL A 43 -6.02 31.40 0.74
N ILE A 44 -6.71 31.91 -0.29
CA ILE A 44 -6.99 31.13 -1.50
C ILE A 44 -5.70 30.68 -2.17
N GLY A 45 -4.72 31.57 -2.33
CA GLY A 45 -3.42 31.25 -2.91
C GLY A 45 -2.72 30.13 -2.14
N SER A 46 -2.68 30.20 -0.81
CA SER A 46 -2.07 29.17 0.05
C SER A 46 -2.81 27.83 -0.03
N MET A 47 -4.15 27.84 -0.13
CA MET A 47 -4.95 26.63 -0.32
C MET A 47 -4.71 26.00 -1.69
N SER A 48 -4.64 26.79 -2.76
CA SER A 48 -4.32 26.29 -4.11
C SER A 48 -2.92 25.68 -4.17
N VAL A 49 -1.95 26.32 -3.53
CA VAL A 49 -0.56 25.89 -3.42
C VAL A 49 -0.45 24.59 -2.62
N ALA A 50 -1.15 24.49 -1.48
CA ALA A 50 -1.22 23.25 -0.69
C ALA A 50 -1.91 22.10 -1.45
N LEU A 51 -3.00 22.39 -2.17
CA LEU A 51 -3.71 21.42 -3.00
C LEU A 51 -2.81 20.91 -4.13
N LEU A 52 -2.09 21.80 -4.83
CA LEU A 52 -1.14 21.41 -5.87
C LEU A 52 0.00 20.56 -5.30
N GLY A 53 0.53 20.91 -4.12
CA GLY A 53 1.51 20.10 -3.41
C GLY A 53 0.99 18.70 -3.05
N ALA A 54 -0.26 18.62 -2.57
CA ALA A 54 -0.93 17.34 -2.30
C ALA A 54 -1.11 16.49 -3.55
N LEU A 55 -1.60 17.08 -4.64
CA LEU A 55 -1.77 16.39 -5.92
C LEU A 55 -0.43 15.94 -6.49
N ALA A 56 0.61 16.77 -6.45
CA ALA A 56 1.95 16.40 -6.89
C ALA A 56 2.51 15.25 -6.04
N GLY A 57 2.34 15.30 -4.72
CA GLY A 57 2.72 14.21 -3.81
C GLY A 57 2.00 12.90 -4.13
N ILE A 58 0.70 12.95 -4.41
CA ILE A 58 -0.10 11.79 -4.83
C ILE A 58 0.42 11.23 -6.15
N VAL A 59 0.71 12.07 -7.15
CA VAL A 59 1.22 11.65 -8.45
C VAL A 59 2.61 11.01 -8.32
N VAL A 60 3.53 11.65 -7.62
CA VAL A 60 4.88 11.11 -7.36
C VAL A 60 4.78 9.76 -6.65
N ASN A 61 3.90 9.65 -5.66
CA ASN A 61 3.67 8.41 -4.95
C ASN A 61 3.07 7.32 -5.86
N ALA A 62 2.08 7.66 -6.69
CA ALA A 62 1.49 6.72 -7.65
C ALA A 62 2.53 6.23 -8.66
N VAL A 63 3.38 7.11 -9.19
CA VAL A 63 4.49 6.77 -10.09
C VAL A 63 5.52 5.91 -9.36
N MET A 64 5.86 6.23 -8.11
CA MET A 64 6.78 5.43 -7.31
C MET A 64 6.21 4.03 -7.08
N ILE A 65 4.94 3.90 -6.67
CA ILE A 65 4.27 2.61 -6.49
C ILE A 65 4.23 1.82 -7.80
N ALA A 66 3.89 2.46 -8.92
CA ALA A 66 3.90 1.82 -10.24
C ALA A 66 5.31 1.35 -10.65
N SER A 67 6.34 2.15 -10.38
CA SER A 67 7.73 1.80 -10.66
C SER A 67 8.27 0.68 -9.77
N LEU A 68 7.78 0.57 -8.53
CA LEU A 68 8.13 -0.52 -7.63
C LEU A 68 7.40 -1.80 -8.04
N ARG A 69 6.18 -1.70 -8.57
CA ARG A 69 5.41 -2.85 -9.09
C ARG A 69 6.11 -3.54 -10.25
N SER A 70 6.70 -2.77 -11.17
CA SER A 70 7.40 -3.35 -12.32
C SER A 70 8.71 -4.05 -11.96
N ARG A 71 9.23 -3.85 -10.73
CA ARG A 71 10.50 -4.42 -10.27
C ARG A 71 10.34 -5.44 -9.15
N ARG A 72 9.13 -5.95 -8.93
CA ARG A 72 8.89 -6.94 -7.88
C ARG A 72 9.60 -8.25 -8.25
N PRO A 73 10.25 -8.90 -7.28
CA PRO A 73 10.95 -10.13 -7.57
C PRO A 73 9.95 -11.27 -7.81
N ALA A 74 10.26 -12.15 -8.75
CA ALA A 74 9.55 -13.41 -8.97
C ALA A 74 10.09 -14.49 -8.02
N ARG A 75 10.00 -14.23 -6.70
CA ARG A 75 10.47 -15.15 -5.67
C ARG A 75 9.61 -15.07 -4.41
N PHE A 76 9.55 -16.18 -3.69
CA PHE A 76 8.96 -16.28 -2.36
C PHE A 76 10.07 -16.29 -1.31
N THR A 77 9.74 -15.89 -0.09
CA THR A 77 10.60 -16.12 1.07
C THR A 77 10.22 -17.47 1.67
N VAL A 78 11.15 -18.42 1.67
CA VAL A 78 10.94 -19.74 2.25
C VAL A 78 11.03 -19.62 3.78
N LEU A 79 9.95 -19.91 4.49
CA LEU A 79 9.91 -19.83 5.96
C LEU A 79 9.06 -20.96 6.54
N SER A 80 9.67 -21.80 7.38
CA SER A 80 8.97 -22.79 8.23
C SER A 80 7.95 -23.67 7.48
N GLY A 81 8.31 -24.22 6.31
CA GLY A 81 7.41 -25.07 5.54
C GLY A 81 6.30 -24.31 4.80
N ALA A 82 6.50 -23.01 4.55
CA ALA A 82 5.62 -22.20 3.74
C ALA A 82 6.40 -21.29 2.79
N PHE A 83 5.77 -20.93 1.67
CA PHE A 83 6.20 -19.80 0.86
C PHE A 83 5.52 -18.53 1.35
N ARG A 84 6.30 -17.72 2.07
CA ARG A 84 5.83 -16.46 2.62
C ARG A 84 6.08 -15.33 1.65
N ILE A 85 5.06 -14.50 1.50
CA ILE A 85 5.10 -13.32 0.66
C ILE A 85 5.07 -12.12 1.61
N PRO A 86 6.19 -11.38 1.72
CA PRO A 86 6.21 -10.20 2.56
C PRO A 86 5.25 -9.14 2.00
N PRO A 87 4.60 -8.36 2.88
CA PRO A 87 3.86 -7.18 2.44
C PRO A 87 4.81 -6.24 1.70
N MET A 88 4.32 -5.57 0.66
CA MET A 88 5.12 -4.59 -0.07
C MET A 88 5.61 -3.51 0.90
N ALA A 89 6.92 -3.25 0.92
CA ALA A 89 7.57 -2.41 1.92
C ALA A 89 6.86 -1.07 2.11
N ASP A 90 6.46 -0.85 3.37
CA ASP A 90 5.92 0.31 4.06
C ASP A 90 4.83 1.16 3.36
N LEU A 91 3.58 0.70 3.52
CA LEU A 91 2.40 1.57 3.62
C LEU A 91 2.58 2.74 4.62
N ARG A 92 3.58 2.67 5.53
CA ARG A 92 3.95 3.76 6.44
C ARG A 92 4.40 5.02 5.70
N LEU A 93 5.03 4.92 4.53
CA LEU A 93 5.39 6.09 3.71
C LEU A 93 4.15 6.86 3.23
N ASN A 94 3.05 6.16 2.91
CA ASN A 94 1.78 6.82 2.59
C ASN A 94 1.18 7.55 3.79
N GLY A 95 1.36 7.02 5.00
CA GLY A 95 0.99 7.69 6.25
C GLY A 95 1.77 8.95 6.52
N VAL A 96 3.08 8.88 6.34
CA VAL A 96 3.97 10.03 6.49
C VAL A 96 3.61 11.12 5.47
N MET A 97 3.35 10.75 4.21
CA MET A 97 2.89 11.71 3.20
C MET A 97 1.53 12.31 3.56
N GLY A 98 0.58 11.52 4.07
CA GLY A 98 -0.70 12.02 4.56
C GLY A 98 -0.56 13.03 5.70
N ILE A 99 0.34 12.76 6.67
CA ILE A 99 0.62 13.67 7.80
C ILE A 99 1.30 14.95 7.30
N LEU A 100 2.26 14.85 6.37
CA LEU A 100 2.95 16.02 5.80
C LEU A 100 2.01 16.96 5.03
N LEU A 101 0.93 16.43 4.45
CA LEU A 101 -0.09 17.23 3.75
C LEU A 101 -1.08 17.93 4.68
N VAL A 102 -1.21 17.50 5.94
CA VAL A 102 -2.10 18.14 6.93
C VAL A 102 -1.43 19.34 7.62
N GLY A 103 -0.10 19.34 7.74
CA GLY A 103 0.66 20.42 8.37
C GLY A 103 0.37 21.84 7.84
N PRO A 104 0.29 22.06 6.50
CA PRO A 104 -0.05 23.37 5.93
C PRO A 104 -1.45 23.87 6.29
N LEU A 105 -2.44 22.97 6.41
CA LEU A 105 -3.81 23.31 6.80
C LEU A 105 -3.89 23.70 8.29
N ALA A 106 -3.06 23.10 9.15
CA ALA A 106 -2.96 23.48 10.55
C ALA A 106 -2.36 24.89 10.71
N GLY A 107 -1.39 25.26 9.87
CA GLY A 107 -0.68 26.54 9.93
C GLY A 107 -1.53 27.76 9.60
N THR A 108 -2.50 27.64 8.69
CA THR A 108 -3.42 28.73 8.35
C THR A 108 -4.44 28.99 9.45
N MET A 109 -4.96 27.93 10.09
CA MET A 109 -5.91 28.06 11.20
C MET A 109 -5.24 28.47 12.53
N TRP A 110 -3.91 28.32 12.65
CA TRP A 110 -3.17 28.73 13.86
C TRP A 110 -3.09 30.25 14.06
N ARG A 111 -3.47 31.05 13.07
CA ARG A 111 -3.29 32.51 13.12
C ARG A 111 -4.46 33.27 13.74
N THR A 112 -5.67 32.72 13.76
CA THR A 112 -6.82 33.33 14.44
C THR A 112 -6.95 32.75 15.86
N PRO A 113 -6.81 33.57 16.93
CA PRO A 113 -6.87 33.10 18.32
C PRO A 113 -8.12 32.27 18.60
N ASP A 114 -9.25 32.67 18.01
CA ASP A 114 -10.57 32.08 18.28
C ASP A 114 -10.78 30.70 17.63
N THR A 115 -9.97 30.31 16.62
CA THR A 115 -10.16 29.02 15.92
C THR A 115 -9.04 28.01 16.15
N ARG A 116 -7.95 28.40 16.84
CA ARG A 116 -6.80 27.54 17.15
C ARG A 116 -7.21 26.19 17.75
N GLY A 117 -8.09 26.21 18.74
CA GLY A 117 -8.54 24.98 19.42
C GLY A 117 -9.29 24.04 18.49
N ILE A 118 -10.15 24.58 17.62
CA ILE A 118 -10.94 23.82 16.65
C ILE A 118 -10.03 23.19 15.60
N ALA A 119 -9.05 23.94 15.12
CA ALA A 119 -8.08 23.47 14.13
C ALA A 119 -7.20 22.34 14.64
N ILE A 120 -6.64 22.49 15.84
CA ILE A 120 -5.84 21.45 16.50
C ILE A 120 -6.70 20.20 16.69
N ALA A 121 -7.92 20.35 17.21
CA ALA A 121 -8.84 19.24 17.41
C ALA A 121 -9.16 18.53 16.09
N PHE A 122 -9.41 19.27 15.01
CA PHE A 122 -9.73 18.71 13.70
C PHE A 122 -8.54 17.97 13.07
N VAL A 123 -7.35 18.57 13.11
CA VAL A 123 -6.11 17.93 12.61
C VAL A 123 -5.81 16.67 13.42
N ALA A 124 -5.82 16.76 14.75
CA ALA A 124 -5.59 15.62 15.64
C ALA A 124 -6.62 14.51 15.40
N LEU A 125 -7.91 14.87 15.26
CA LEU A 125 -8.98 13.93 14.97
C LEU A 125 -8.79 13.20 13.64
N MET A 126 -8.16 13.84 12.64
CA MET A 126 -7.91 13.22 11.33
C MET A 126 -6.59 12.44 11.29
N THR A 127 -5.51 12.98 11.85
CA THR A 127 -4.17 12.37 11.74
C THR A 127 -3.95 11.26 12.75
N ILE A 128 -4.51 11.34 13.96
CA ILE A 128 -4.29 10.32 15.00
C ILE A 128 -4.89 8.98 14.59
N PRO A 129 -6.15 8.87 14.10
CA PRO A 129 -6.70 7.57 13.71
C PRO A 129 -5.95 6.98 12.51
N ILE A 130 -5.55 7.79 11.53
CA ILE A 130 -4.78 7.35 10.36
C ILE A 130 -3.39 6.89 10.79
N GLY A 131 -2.68 7.69 11.58
CA GLY A 131 -1.38 7.35 12.13
C GLY A 131 -1.42 6.09 12.97
N LEU A 132 -2.43 5.95 13.82
CA LEU A 132 -2.67 4.76 14.64
C LEU A 132 -3.00 3.55 13.75
N LEU A 133 -3.87 3.68 12.76
CA LEU A 133 -4.17 2.64 11.77
C LEU A 133 -2.93 2.17 11.02
N LEU A 134 -1.99 3.07 10.70
CA LEU A 134 -0.76 2.72 10.00
C LEU A 134 0.32 2.17 10.95
N ALA A 135 0.33 2.60 12.20
CA ALA A 135 1.28 2.15 13.22
C ALA A 135 0.92 0.76 13.81
N LEU A 136 -0.36 0.40 13.87
CA LEU A 136 -0.87 -0.79 14.59
C LEU A 136 -0.57 -2.16 13.95
N GLY A 137 0.56 -2.33 13.26
CA GLY A 137 1.11 -3.67 12.96
C GLY A 137 1.51 -3.95 11.50
N PRO A 138 2.03 -5.15 11.24
CA PRO A 138 2.47 -5.55 9.90
C PRO A 138 1.31 -5.57 8.90
N GLY A 139 1.64 -5.32 7.62
CA GLY A 139 0.70 -5.44 6.50
C GLY A 139 0.20 -6.87 6.31
N PRO A 140 -0.73 -7.09 5.36
CA PRO A 140 -1.25 -8.43 5.09
C PRO A 140 -0.11 -9.38 4.71
N VAL A 141 -0.06 -10.53 5.37
CA VAL A 141 0.88 -11.60 5.07
C VAL A 141 0.15 -12.67 4.28
N PHE A 142 0.74 -13.06 3.16
CA PHE A 142 0.25 -14.19 2.36
C PHE A 142 1.24 -15.33 2.47
N GLU A 143 0.72 -16.53 2.62
CA GLU A 143 1.51 -17.76 2.72
C GLU A 143 0.88 -18.83 1.84
N LEU A 144 1.69 -19.46 1.00
CA LEU A 144 1.32 -20.72 0.36
C LEU A 144 1.84 -21.85 1.25
N ARG A 145 0.96 -22.76 1.65
CA ARG A 145 1.28 -23.93 2.47
C ARG A 145 0.85 -25.20 1.74
N PRO A 146 1.34 -26.38 2.14
CA PRO A 146 0.87 -27.65 1.59
C PRO A 146 -0.66 -27.83 1.65
N THR A 147 -1.32 -27.25 2.65
CA THR A 147 -2.77 -27.37 2.85
C THR A 147 -3.60 -26.34 2.09
N GLY A 148 -3.01 -25.22 1.63
CA GLY A 148 -3.76 -24.19 0.92
C GLY A 148 -3.09 -22.82 0.90
N VAL A 149 -3.87 -21.83 0.47
CA VAL A 149 -3.52 -20.42 0.48
C VAL A 149 -3.99 -19.79 1.79
N TYR A 150 -3.06 -19.21 2.55
CA TYR A 150 -3.34 -18.48 3.77
C TYR A 150 -3.19 -16.98 3.53
N TRP A 151 -4.20 -16.24 3.95
CA TRP A 151 -4.20 -14.79 3.94
C TRP A 151 -4.47 -14.27 5.35
N ASN A 152 -3.43 -13.75 5.98
CA ASN A 152 -3.51 -13.16 7.30
C ASN A 152 -3.45 -11.63 7.17
N ALA A 153 -4.62 -11.01 7.15
CA ALA A 153 -4.76 -9.57 7.25
C ALA A 153 -5.03 -9.16 8.71
N ARG A 154 -4.89 -7.87 9.01
CA ARG A 154 -5.12 -7.39 10.38
C ARG A 154 -6.55 -7.62 10.86
N ILE A 155 -7.52 -7.41 9.99
CA ILE A 155 -8.95 -7.46 10.32
C ILE A 155 -9.59 -8.82 10.02
N PHE A 156 -8.89 -9.71 9.31
CA PHE A 156 -9.38 -11.06 9.03
C PHE A 156 -8.25 -12.04 8.73
N ARG A 157 -8.55 -13.31 8.95
CA ARG A 157 -7.74 -14.45 8.51
C ARG A 157 -8.57 -15.29 7.58
N ARG A 158 -8.01 -15.67 6.44
CA ARG A 158 -8.67 -16.55 5.48
C ARG A 158 -7.75 -17.69 5.10
N HIS A 159 -8.30 -18.89 5.08
CA HIS A 159 -7.67 -20.09 4.57
C HIS A 159 -8.51 -20.61 3.41
N ILE A 160 -7.85 -20.81 2.26
CA ILE A 160 -8.45 -21.34 1.04
C ILE A 160 -7.72 -22.65 0.74
N PRO A 161 -8.32 -23.81 1.08
CA PRO A 161 -7.74 -25.10 0.76
C PRO A 161 -7.52 -25.24 -0.75
N TRP A 162 -6.49 -25.98 -1.16
CA TRP A 162 -6.23 -26.19 -2.59
C TRP A 162 -7.41 -26.87 -3.29
N GLU A 163 -8.11 -27.76 -2.58
CA GLU A 163 -9.30 -28.49 -3.04
C GLU A 163 -10.50 -27.57 -3.26
N ALA A 164 -10.46 -26.35 -2.72
CA ALA A 164 -11.50 -25.35 -2.91
C ALA A 164 -11.33 -24.58 -4.22
N LEU A 165 -10.11 -24.51 -4.77
CA LEU A 165 -9.84 -23.77 -6.00
C LEU A 165 -10.46 -24.48 -7.21
N ALA A 166 -10.93 -23.71 -8.18
CA ALA A 166 -11.32 -24.25 -9.47
C ALA A 166 -10.06 -24.57 -10.29
N PRO A 167 -10.03 -25.72 -11.01
CA PRO A 167 -8.96 -26.03 -11.96
C PRO A 167 -8.82 -24.91 -13.01
N GLY A 168 -7.59 -24.65 -13.46
CA GLY A 168 -7.31 -23.63 -14.47
C GLY A 168 -7.32 -22.17 -13.98
N GLY A 169 -7.49 -21.93 -12.67
CA GLY A 169 -7.43 -20.60 -12.06
C GLY A 169 -6.25 -20.44 -11.10
N PRO A 170 -5.84 -19.20 -10.76
CA PRO A 170 -6.43 -17.92 -11.17
C PRO A 170 -5.94 -17.41 -12.54
N ASN A 171 -6.72 -16.52 -13.16
CA ASN A 171 -6.32 -15.83 -14.39
C ASN A 171 -5.09 -14.96 -14.15
N ARG A 172 -4.20 -14.88 -15.16
CA ARG A 172 -3.04 -13.99 -15.13
C ARG A 172 -3.47 -12.52 -14.94
N PRO A 173 -3.00 -11.83 -13.88
CA PRO A 173 -3.36 -10.45 -13.63
C PRO A 173 -2.71 -9.51 -14.66
N ARG A 174 -3.40 -8.42 -14.99
CA ARG A 174 -2.84 -7.33 -15.78
C ARG A 174 -1.89 -6.48 -14.93
N PRO A 175 -0.92 -5.75 -15.52
CA PRO A 175 -0.02 -4.87 -14.76
C PRO A 175 -0.75 -3.80 -13.92
N SER A 176 -1.95 -3.39 -14.34
CA SER A 176 -2.80 -2.43 -13.65
C SER A 176 -3.60 -3.03 -12.48
N ASP A 177 -3.66 -4.35 -12.33
CA ASP A 177 -4.55 -4.98 -11.38
C ASP A 177 -4.02 -4.85 -9.95
N TYR A 178 -4.92 -4.51 -9.03
CA TYR A 178 -4.63 -4.37 -7.60
C TYR A 178 -5.06 -5.60 -6.80
N ARG A 179 -5.78 -6.51 -7.44
CA ARG A 179 -6.39 -7.69 -6.84
C ARG A 179 -6.21 -8.88 -7.77
N LEU A 180 -6.01 -10.05 -7.18
CA LEU A 180 -6.00 -11.33 -7.88
C LEU A 180 -7.28 -12.08 -7.48
N PRO A 181 -8.33 -12.07 -8.32
CA PRO A 181 -9.53 -12.85 -8.07
C PRO A 181 -9.20 -14.33 -8.19
N LEU A 182 -9.50 -15.09 -7.15
CA LEU A 182 -9.46 -16.54 -7.20
C LEU A 182 -10.85 -17.07 -7.55
N ILE A 183 -10.90 -18.12 -8.35
CA ILE A 183 -12.12 -18.83 -8.66
C ILE A 183 -12.18 -20.04 -7.74
N VAL A 184 -13.20 -20.10 -6.89
CA VAL A 184 -13.37 -21.18 -5.90
C VAL A 184 -14.55 -22.05 -6.35
N SER A 185 -14.29 -23.33 -6.57
CA SER A 185 -15.29 -24.33 -6.96
C SER A 185 -16.09 -24.85 -5.76
N ARG A 186 -15.48 -24.86 -4.57
CA ARG A 186 -16.08 -25.35 -3.31
C ARG A 186 -16.00 -24.28 -2.20
N PRO A 187 -16.86 -23.24 -2.25
CA PRO A 187 -16.80 -22.11 -1.30
C PRO A 187 -17.03 -22.51 0.16
N GLU A 188 -17.71 -23.63 0.42
CA GLU A 188 -17.95 -24.20 1.74
C GLU A 188 -16.67 -24.65 2.46
N LEU A 189 -15.59 -24.92 1.73
CA LEU A 189 -14.29 -25.27 2.31
C LEU A 189 -13.46 -24.04 2.71
N VAL A 190 -13.86 -22.84 2.26
CA VAL A 190 -13.13 -21.61 2.55
C VAL A 190 -13.45 -21.16 3.98
N SER A 191 -12.42 -21.17 4.83
CA SER A 191 -12.54 -20.68 6.20
C SER A 191 -12.15 -19.22 6.28
N GLN A 192 -13.02 -18.38 6.85
CA GLN A 192 -12.72 -16.99 7.13
C GLN A 192 -13.11 -16.64 8.57
N HIS A 193 -12.17 -16.02 9.27
CA HIS A 193 -12.35 -15.47 10.61
C HIS A 193 -12.14 -13.95 10.58
N GLY A 194 -12.99 -13.18 11.25
CA GLY A 194 -12.91 -11.72 11.29
C GLY A 194 -13.76 -11.00 10.23
N MET A 195 -13.47 -9.73 10.00
CA MET A 195 -14.31 -8.83 9.20
C MET A 195 -14.14 -9.06 7.69
N ARG A 196 -15.26 -9.08 6.94
CA ARG A 196 -15.28 -9.34 5.48
C ARG A 196 -14.90 -8.15 4.58
N LEU A 197 -14.38 -7.07 5.15
CA LEU A 197 -14.20 -5.82 4.40
C LEU A 197 -13.11 -5.96 3.33
N GLY A 198 -13.49 -5.81 2.05
CA GLY A 198 -12.56 -5.77 0.92
C GLY A 198 -11.92 -7.11 0.51
N SER A 199 -12.22 -8.21 1.19
CA SER A 199 -11.66 -9.54 0.90
C SER A 199 -12.35 -10.27 -0.27
N GLY A 200 -13.48 -9.76 -0.77
CA GLY A 200 -14.35 -10.52 -1.67
C GLY A 200 -15.16 -11.58 -0.95
N THR A 201 -15.97 -12.32 -1.70
CA THR A 201 -16.87 -13.36 -1.20
C THR A 201 -16.14 -14.71 -1.05
N ALA A 202 -16.84 -15.76 -0.57
CA ALA A 202 -16.26 -17.08 -0.42
C ALA A 202 -16.03 -17.79 -1.76
N ASP A 203 -16.91 -17.55 -2.74
CA ASP A 203 -16.84 -18.06 -4.12
C ASP A 203 -15.83 -17.30 -4.99
N ARG A 204 -15.61 -16.01 -4.71
CA ARG A 204 -14.66 -15.15 -5.43
C ARG A 204 -13.78 -14.35 -4.46
N PRO A 205 -12.89 -15.02 -3.72
CA PRO A 205 -11.97 -14.33 -2.84
C PRO A 205 -10.98 -13.51 -3.67
N ASN A 206 -10.79 -12.25 -3.28
CA ASN A 206 -9.90 -11.31 -3.96
C ASN A 206 -8.62 -11.12 -3.15
N LEU A 207 -7.52 -11.72 -3.56
CA LEU A 207 -6.23 -11.49 -2.89
C LEU A 207 -5.72 -10.08 -3.24
N SER A 208 -5.29 -9.33 -2.22
CA SER A 208 -4.64 -8.04 -2.44
C SER A 208 -3.25 -8.22 -3.06
N LEU A 209 -2.98 -7.55 -4.18
CA LEU A 209 -1.66 -7.54 -4.83
C LEU A 209 -0.71 -6.49 -4.22
N ALA A 210 -0.97 -6.01 -3.01
CA ALA A 210 -0.09 -5.12 -2.24
C ALA A 210 1.04 -5.90 -1.53
N VAL A 211 1.69 -6.81 -2.26
CA VAL A 211 2.72 -7.73 -1.79
C VAL A 211 4.02 -7.58 -2.59
N ASP A 212 5.15 -7.96 -1.98
CA ASP A 212 6.47 -7.89 -2.62
C ASP A 212 6.79 -9.15 -3.45
N VAL A 213 5.86 -9.50 -4.35
CA VAL A 213 6.07 -10.54 -5.37
C VAL A 213 5.40 -10.11 -6.67
N GLN A 214 5.97 -10.53 -7.80
CA GLN A 214 5.37 -10.28 -9.11
C GLN A 214 3.96 -10.93 -9.17
N PRO A 215 2.90 -10.18 -9.50
CA PRO A 215 1.54 -10.70 -9.52
C PRO A 215 1.33 -11.91 -10.44
N VAL A 216 1.97 -11.89 -11.62
CA VAL A 216 1.90 -12.99 -12.59
C VAL A 216 2.54 -14.25 -12.01
N PHE A 217 3.73 -14.13 -11.40
CA PHE A 217 4.40 -15.26 -10.75
C PHE A 217 3.55 -15.86 -9.61
N LEU A 218 2.89 -15.03 -8.80
CA LEU A 218 1.98 -15.51 -7.76
C LEU A 218 0.77 -16.25 -8.36
N ALA A 219 0.14 -15.69 -9.40
CA ALA A 219 -0.99 -16.33 -10.06
C ALA A 219 -0.61 -17.67 -10.68
N ASP A 220 0.51 -17.71 -11.40
CA ASP A 220 1.04 -18.92 -12.04
C ASP A 220 1.46 -19.97 -11.01
N ALA A 221 2.01 -19.58 -9.85
CA ALA A 221 2.31 -20.50 -8.76
C ALA A 221 1.05 -21.11 -8.13
N ILE A 222 0.01 -20.31 -7.88
CA ILE A 222 -1.27 -20.81 -7.35
C ILE A 222 -1.91 -21.78 -8.36
N HIS A 223 -1.87 -21.43 -9.65
CA HIS A 223 -2.34 -22.27 -10.74
C HIS A 223 -1.57 -23.60 -10.78
N TRP A 224 -0.23 -23.56 -10.73
CA TRP A 224 0.62 -24.75 -10.70
C TRP A 224 0.21 -25.72 -9.59
N TYR A 225 0.08 -25.24 -8.34
CA TYR A 225 -0.27 -26.10 -7.21
C TYR A 225 -1.74 -26.53 -7.19
N ALA A 226 -2.63 -25.77 -7.81
CA ALA A 226 -4.00 -26.23 -8.02
C ALA A 226 -4.01 -27.47 -8.93
N ASP A 227 -3.20 -27.45 -10.00
CA ASP A 227 -3.16 -28.53 -11.01
C ASP A 227 -2.22 -29.70 -10.65
N HIS A 228 -1.20 -29.49 -9.81
CA HIS A 228 -0.20 -30.50 -9.41
C HIS A 228 -0.28 -30.78 -7.90
N PRO A 229 -1.25 -31.59 -7.43
CA PRO A 229 -1.42 -31.89 -6.01
C PRO A 229 -0.22 -32.59 -5.36
N GLU A 230 0.51 -33.41 -6.11
CA GLU A 230 1.70 -34.14 -5.67
C GLU A 230 2.84 -33.20 -5.24
N ASP A 231 2.91 -32.00 -5.83
CA ASP A 231 3.97 -31.02 -5.55
C ASP A 231 3.69 -30.21 -4.27
N ARG A 232 2.45 -30.22 -3.78
CA ARG A 232 2.03 -29.38 -2.63
C ARG A 232 2.82 -29.71 -1.36
N ALA A 233 3.18 -30.97 -1.16
CA ALA A 233 3.94 -31.40 0.01
C ALA A 233 5.35 -30.79 0.08
N ALA A 234 5.91 -30.39 -1.07
CA ALA A 234 7.22 -29.78 -1.16
C ALA A 234 7.20 -28.25 -0.92
N ILE A 235 6.01 -27.64 -0.85
CA ILE A 235 5.84 -26.21 -0.58
C ILE A 235 6.56 -25.84 0.71
N GLY A 236 7.34 -24.76 0.66
CA GLY A 236 8.11 -24.28 1.80
C GLY A 236 9.50 -24.91 1.94
N THR A 237 9.97 -25.63 0.93
CA THR A 237 11.38 -26.02 0.79
C THR A 237 12.10 -25.13 -0.23
N GLN A 238 13.41 -24.93 -0.06
CA GLN A 238 14.20 -24.14 -1.01
C GLN A 238 14.29 -24.83 -2.38
N ALA A 239 14.46 -26.15 -2.39
CA ALA A 239 14.51 -26.93 -3.63
C ALA A 239 13.23 -26.78 -4.46
N GLU A 240 12.07 -26.81 -3.81
CA GLU A 240 10.79 -26.61 -4.48
C GLU A 240 10.64 -25.17 -5.00
N HIS A 241 11.10 -24.18 -4.22
CA HIS A 241 11.08 -22.79 -4.65
C HIS A 241 11.91 -22.58 -5.92
N ASP A 242 13.10 -23.17 -5.99
CA ASP A 242 13.98 -23.09 -7.16
C ASP A 242 13.41 -23.85 -8.36
N ARG A 243 12.84 -25.05 -8.13
CA ARG A 243 12.13 -25.84 -9.15
C ARG A 243 10.98 -25.03 -9.76
N LEU A 244 10.12 -24.46 -8.91
CA LEU A 244 8.98 -23.66 -9.34
C LEU A 244 9.44 -22.43 -10.15
N ARG A 245 10.50 -21.74 -9.71
CA ARG A 245 11.04 -20.60 -10.46
C ARG A 245 11.55 -21.00 -11.84
N ALA A 246 12.22 -22.14 -11.95
CA ALA A 246 12.68 -22.67 -13.23
C ALA A 246 11.49 -23.03 -14.13
N ALA A 247 10.49 -23.74 -13.59
CA ALA A 247 9.29 -24.15 -14.32
C ALA A 247 8.48 -22.97 -14.86
N LEU A 248 8.38 -21.88 -14.08
CA LEU A 248 7.62 -20.68 -14.45
C LEU A 248 8.45 -19.64 -15.25
N GLY A 249 9.70 -19.94 -15.61
CA GLY A 249 10.55 -19.02 -16.38
C GLY A 249 10.98 -17.76 -15.60
N ALA A 250 10.87 -17.76 -14.28
CA ALA A 250 11.19 -16.65 -13.37
C ALA A 250 12.71 -16.41 -13.19
N GLY A 251 13.53 -16.95 -14.10
CA GLY A 251 14.99 -16.87 -14.13
C GLY A 251 15.56 -16.03 -15.28
N ASN A 252 14.74 -15.62 -16.25
CA ASN A 252 15.16 -14.69 -17.30
C ASN A 252 14.79 -13.26 -16.88
N PRO A 253 15.78 -12.38 -16.65
CA PRO A 253 15.55 -10.99 -16.26
C PRO A 253 14.85 -10.15 -17.34
#